data_AF-A0A7W8A3D7-F1
#
_entry.id   AF-A0A7W8A3D7-F1
#
_cell.length_a   1.000
_cell.length_b   1.000
_cell.length_c   1.000
_cell.angle_alpha   90.00
_cell.angle_beta   90.00
_cell.angle_gamma   90.00
#
_symmetry.space_group_name_H-M   'P 1'
#
loop_
_entity.id
_entity.type
_entity.pdbx_description
1 polymer ?
#
loop_
_entity_poly.entity_id
_entity_poly.type
_entity_poly.pdbx_seq_one_letter_code
_entity_poly.pdbx_strand_id
1 'polypeptide(L)' 'MLRASIVDTLLDLADDPTPPGAMPYADIPGAYELVTPAFRALYTHGPDHVSVWVLHVNLR' A
#
# COMPACT_ATOMS: atom_id res chain seq x y z
N MET A 1 1.72 15.70 7.08
CA MET A 1 0.62 16.07 6.16
C MET A 1 0.19 14.82 5.40
N LEU A 2 -1.11 14.60 5.14
CA LEU A 2 -1.61 13.40 4.46
C LEU A 2 -0.90 13.12 3.13
N ARG A 3 -0.74 14.16 2.30
CA ARG A 3 -0.06 14.05 1.00
C ARG A 3 1.35 13.48 1.12
N ALA A 4 2.16 14.00 2.06
CA ALA A 4 3.53 13.53 2.27
C ALA A 4 3.52 12.05 2.69
N SER A 5 2.68 11.69 3.67
CA SER A 5 2.57 10.30 4.12
C SER A 5 2.16 9.32 3.01
N ILE A 6 1.25 9.69 2.10
CA ILE A 6 0.89 8.84 0.96
C ILE A 6 2.10 8.68 0.02
N VAL A 7 2.78 9.78 -0.33
CA VAL A 7 3.94 9.73 -1.23
C VAL A 7 5.07 8.92 -0.63
N ASP A 8 5.39 9.15 0.64
CA ASP A 8 6.43 8.41 1.36
C ASP A 8 6.12 6.91 1.36
N THR A 9 4.89 6.51 1.69
CA THR A 9 4.49 5.11 1.64
C THR A 9 4.57 4.50 0.23
N LEU A 10 4.24 5.26 -0.83
CA LEU A 10 4.37 4.74 -2.20
C LEU A 10 5.84 4.52 -2.59
N LEU A 11 6.76 5.36 -2.11
CA LEU A 11 8.19 5.19 -2.32
C LEU A 11 8.72 4.02 -1.49
N ASP A 12 8.32 3.91 -0.23
CA ASP A 12 8.68 2.78 0.64
C ASP A 12 8.22 1.44 0.03
N LEU A 13 7.01 1.40 -0.54
CA LEU A 13 6.50 0.21 -1.22
C LEU A 13 7.30 -0.14 -2.48
N ALA A 14 7.87 0.84 -3.17
CA ALA A 14 8.73 0.58 -4.33
C ALA A 14 10.07 -0.07 -3.92
N ASP A 15 10.56 0.23 -2.72
CA ASP A 15 11.80 -0.32 -2.17
C ASP A 15 11.58 -1.67 -1.46
N ASP A 16 10.54 -1.79 -0.63
CA ASP A 16 10.08 -3.01 0.03
C ASP A 16 8.57 -3.19 -0.21
N PRO A 17 8.16 -4.06 -1.14
CA PRO A 17 6.75 -4.28 -1.45
C PRO A 17 5.96 -4.99 -0.36
N THR A 18 6.64 -5.57 0.64
CA THR A 18 6.02 -6.33 1.74
C THR A 18 6.45 -5.80 3.10
N PRO A 19 6.26 -4.49 3.37
CA PRO A 19 6.74 -3.88 4.60
C PRO A 19 5.93 -4.40 5.80
N PRO A 20 6.43 -4.21 7.03
CA PRO A 20 5.67 -4.54 8.23
C PRO A 20 4.28 -3.89 8.23
N GLY A 21 3.24 -4.70 8.39
CA GLY A 21 1.85 -4.25 8.37
C GLY A 21 1.14 -4.39 7.02
N ALA A 22 1.86 -4.75 5.95
CA ALA A 22 1.24 -5.23 4.72
C ALA A 22 0.73 -6.67 4.92
N MET A 23 -0.56 -6.88 4.73
CA MET A 23 -1.21 -8.17 4.90
C MET A 23 -1.63 -8.75 3.55
N PRO A 24 -1.41 -10.05 3.26
CA PRO A 24 -1.90 -10.67 2.03
C PRO A 24 -3.40 -10.45 1.83
N TYR A 25 -3.84 -10.19 0.60
CA TYR A 25 -5.22 -9.85 0.28
C TYR A 25 -5.89 -10.87 -0.66
N ALA A 26 -7.03 -11.39 -0.22
CA ALA A 26 -8.01 -12.16 -1.02
C ALA A 26 -7.45 -13.35 -1.83
N ASP A 27 -6.45 -14.08 -1.31
CA ASP A 27 -5.78 -15.21 -1.99
C ASP A 27 -5.21 -14.87 -3.38
N ILE A 28 -5.03 -13.58 -3.69
CA ILE A 28 -4.43 -13.13 -4.95
C ILE A 28 -2.91 -13.08 -4.76
N PRO A 29 -2.12 -13.84 -5.55
CA PRO A 29 -0.68 -13.82 -5.44
C PRO A 29 -0.10 -12.42 -5.62
N GLY A 30 0.76 -12.01 -4.70
CA GLY A 30 1.39 -10.69 -4.72
C GLY A 30 0.47 -9.52 -4.37
N ALA A 31 -0.78 -9.76 -3.95
CA ALA A 31 -1.71 -8.73 -3.51
C ALA A 31 -1.68 -8.52 -2.00
N TYR A 32 -1.67 -7.27 -1.58
CA TYR A 32 -1.56 -6.87 -0.19
C TYR A 32 -2.49 -5.72 0.16
N GLU A 33 -2.81 -5.65 1.44
CA GLU A 33 -3.54 -4.59 2.10
C GLU A 33 -2.62 -3.91 3.12
N LEU A 34 -2.50 -2.59 3.02
CA LEU A 34 -1.81 -1.77 4.01
C LEU A 34 -2.82 -0.82 4.65
N VAL A 35 -2.95 -0.91 5.98
CA VAL A 35 -3.86 -0.05 6.76
C VAL A 35 -3.02 0.86 7.65
N THR A 36 -3.21 2.17 7.48
CA THR A 36 -2.61 3.19 8.34
C THR A 36 -3.71 3.99 9.05
N PRO A 37 -3.39 4.81 10.06
CA PRO A 37 -4.35 5.72 10.64
C PRO A 37 -4.96 6.71 9.61
N ALA A 38 -4.22 7.05 8.56
CA ALA A 38 -4.59 8.09 7.61
C ALA A 38 -5.27 7.56 6.33
N PHE A 39 -4.97 6.34 5.91
CA PHE A 39 -5.53 5.71 4.72
C PHE A 39 -5.36 4.19 4.73
N ARG A 40 -6.11 3.54 3.84
CA ARG A 40 -5.98 2.13 3.46
C ARG A 40 -5.59 2.04 1.99
N ALA A 41 -4.64 1.16 1.67
CA ALA A 41 -4.23 0.86 0.31
C ALA A 41 -4.40 -0.63 0.00
N LEU A 42 -4.95 -0.94 -1.18
CA LEU A 42 -4.88 -2.28 -1.78
C LEU A 42 -3.99 -2.22 -3.02
N TYR A 43 -3.05 -3.14 -3.10
CA TYR A 43 -2.03 -3.11 -4.15
C TYR A 43 -1.54 -4.50 -4.51
N THR A 44 -0.93 -4.63 -5.69
CA THR A 44 -0.05 -5.75 -6.04
C THR A 44 1.37 -5.29 -6.23
N HIS A 45 2.30 -6.22 -6.07
CA HIS A 45 3.65 -6.07 -6.57
C HIS A 45 4.04 -7.19 -7.56
N GLY A 46 4.91 -6.85 -8.49
CA GLY A 46 5.55 -7.76 -9.42
C GLY A 46 7.06 -7.52 -9.47
N PRO A 47 7.78 -8.10 -10.44
CA PRO A 47 9.25 -8.01 -10.50
C PRO A 47 9.80 -6.57 -10.48
N ASP A 48 9.11 -5.62 -11.13
CA ASP A 48 9.58 -4.23 -11.31
C ASP A 48 8.48 -3.19 -11.05
N HIS A 49 7.42 -3.54 -10.31
CA HIS A 49 6.33 -2.60 -10.07
C HIS A 49 5.57 -2.85 -8.77
N VAL A 50 5.02 -1.76 -8.24
CA VAL A 50 3.88 -1.76 -7.32
C VAL A 50 2.72 -1.05 -8.00
N SER A 51 1.53 -1.65 -7.95
CA SER A 51 0.30 -1.09 -8.51
C SER A 51 -0.75 -0.97 -7.41
N VAL A 52 -1.04 0.26 -6.99
CA VAL A 52 -2.12 0.55 -6.04
C VAL A 52 -3.44 0.72 -6.80
N TRP A 53 -4.45 -0.08 -6.48
CA TRP A 53 -5.75 -0.02 -7.14
C TRP A 53 -6.80 0.73 -6.33
N VAL A 54 -6.67 0.65 -5.00
CA VAL A 54 -7.58 1.33 -4.08
C VAL A 54 -6.73 2.14 -3.11
N LEU A 55 -7.06 3.43 -3.01
CA LEU A 55 -6.55 4.31 -1.97
C LEU A 55 -7.76 4.95 -1.28
N HIS A 56 -8.06 4.50 -0.07
CA HIS A 56 -9.12 5.05 0.75
C HIS A 56 -8.50 5.95 1.82
N VAL A 57 -8.68 7.26 1.69
CA VAL A 57 -8.28 8.23 2.71
C VAL A 57 -9.30 8.24 3.84
N ASN A 58 -8.84 8.07 5.07
CA ASN A 58 -9.68 8.16 6.27
C ASN A 58 -9.95 9.64 6.55
N LEU A 59 -11.11 10.13 6.10
CA LEU A 59 -11.60 11.44 6.49
C LEU A 59 -12.20 11.35 7.90
N ARG A 60 -11.99 12.38 8.72
CA ARG A 60 -12.71 12.52 9.99
C ARG A 60 -14.19 12.76 9.76
#